data_AF-A0A3C0QXK9-F1
#
_entry.id   AF-A0A3C0QXK9-F1
#
_cell.length_a   1.000
_cell.length_b   1.000
_cell.length_c   1.000
_cell.angle_alpha   90.00
_cell.angle_beta   90.00
_cell.angle_gamma   90.00
#
_symmetry.space_group_name_H-M   'P 1'
#
loop_
_entity.id
_entity.type
_entity.pdbx_description
1 polymer ?
#
loop_
_entity_poly.entity_id
_entity_poly.type
_entity_poly.pdbx_seq_one_letter_code
_entity_poly.pdbx_strand_id
1 'polypeptide(L)'
;MENKPRNIKRNSSAKKSSTSNDLKGKELSWRSLGRFIRSSRLRKSMGLFLIIASIFLLVAFISYLFTWRADDDLLNGRIFNWELLFDTTVVADNLMGRLGSIVAHMVIKNGFGISSLFFAMMLFVAGFRLLFGFSLLPVFKTIGYSIFFLIWFSILFGTFLRTGPLTMLGGVFGFEASGWLSGILGGFGTILLIITALAILLIVAFDPNVAKIGKWIVTLFAKNRKTGNSNQATPDDEPELAYNTLRNTPTKVEVPAETPMEIILTTPSASITAPQEEDDDDFVVSVGQAEPTVERITGSNYQPVDLPASFGEQPEFPDLSHLGKYDPTLELP
;
A
#
# COMPACT_ATOMS: atom_id res chain seq x y z
N MET A 1 -70.46 -14.74 -71.16
CA MET A 1 -70.57 -13.43 -71.82
C MET A 1 -71.10 -12.49 -70.75
N GLU A 2 -70.24 -11.61 -70.22
CA GLU A 2 -70.34 -10.14 -70.43
C GLU A 2 -70.78 -9.53 -69.07
N ASN A 3 -70.25 -8.45 -68.47
CA ASN A 3 -69.48 -7.30 -68.92
C ASN A 3 -68.67 -6.71 -67.73
N LYS A 4 -67.51 -6.11 -68.01
CA LYS A 4 -66.80 -5.16 -67.12
C LYS A 4 -67.42 -3.75 -67.34
N PRO A 5 -67.37 -2.78 -66.40
CA PRO A 5 -66.28 -1.78 -66.50
C PRO A 5 -65.87 -1.00 -65.22
N ARG A 6 -64.63 -0.49 -65.30
CA ARG A 6 -64.03 0.80 -64.86
C ARG A 6 -64.22 1.40 -63.44
N ASN A 7 -63.13 1.29 -62.69
CA ASN A 7 -62.20 2.36 -62.26
C ASN A 7 -62.68 3.83 -62.25
N ILE A 8 -62.69 4.45 -61.05
CA ILE A 8 -62.58 5.90 -60.85
C ILE A 8 -61.48 6.17 -59.80
N LYS A 9 -60.40 6.81 -60.24
CA LYS A 9 -59.35 7.39 -59.39
C LYS A 9 -59.92 8.57 -58.60
N ARG A 10 -59.61 8.63 -57.30
CA ARG A 10 -59.65 9.89 -56.54
C ARG A 10 -58.24 10.19 -56.01
N ASN A 11 -57.63 11.21 -56.60
CA ASN A 11 -56.47 11.90 -56.04
C ASN A 11 -56.90 12.61 -54.74
N SER A 12 -56.18 12.40 -53.65
CA SER A 12 -56.11 13.35 -52.54
C SER A 12 -54.65 13.71 -52.27
N SER A 13 -54.33 14.92 -52.72
CA SER A 13 -53.22 15.79 -52.36
C SER A 13 -52.41 15.41 -51.13
N ALA A 14 -51.09 15.39 -51.34
CA ALA A 14 -50.03 15.34 -50.36
C ALA A 14 -50.27 16.27 -49.16
N LYS A 15 -50.33 15.68 -47.96
CA LYS A 15 -50.04 16.40 -46.71
C LYS A 15 -48.64 16.00 -46.27
N LYS A 16 -47.69 16.87 -46.58
CA LYS A 16 -46.29 16.83 -46.11
C LYS A 16 -46.32 16.97 -44.59
N SER A 17 -46.35 15.86 -43.86
CA SER A 17 -46.13 15.87 -42.41
C SER A 17 -44.65 16.14 -42.18
N SER A 18 -44.37 17.23 -41.48
CA SER A 18 -43.06 17.64 -41.01
C SER A 18 -42.29 16.47 -40.39
N THR A 19 -41.09 16.23 -40.91
CA THR A 19 -40.02 15.52 -40.23
C THR A 19 -39.68 16.29 -38.95
N SER A 20 -40.36 15.98 -37.84
CA SER A 20 -39.88 16.33 -36.51
C SER A 20 -38.87 15.28 -36.10
N ASN A 21 -37.62 15.72 -35.96
CA ASN A 21 -36.46 14.96 -35.53
C ASN A 21 -36.79 14.01 -34.36
N ASP A 22 -36.90 12.72 -34.64
CA ASP A 22 -36.85 11.67 -33.62
C ASP A 22 -35.37 11.36 -33.33
N LEU A 23 -34.67 12.36 -32.77
CA LEU A 23 -33.42 12.15 -32.04
C LEU A 23 -33.78 11.70 -30.62
N LYS A 24 -34.58 10.63 -30.52
CA LYS A 24 -34.79 9.94 -29.25
C LYS A 24 -33.50 9.19 -28.98
N GLY A 25 -32.77 9.67 -27.98
CA GLY A 25 -31.52 9.08 -27.53
C GLY A 25 -31.65 7.57 -27.50
N LYS A 26 -30.72 6.89 -28.18
CA LYS A 26 -30.49 5.46 -27.99
C LYS A 26 -30.08 5.28 -26.53
N GLU A 27 -31.06 5.12 -25.66
CA GLU A 27 -30.88 4.59 -24.32
C GLU A 27 -30.04 3.32 -24.48
N LEU A 28 -28.77 3.42 -24.05
CA LEU A 28 -27.79 2.34 -24.08
C LEU A 28 -28.32 1.24 -23.17
N SER A 29 -29.14 0.36 -23.74
CA SER A 29 -29.72 -0.76 -23.02
C SER A 29 -28.58 -1.63 -22.49
N TRP A 30 -28.44 -1.72 -21.17
CA TRP A 30 -27.50 -2.60 -20.46
C TRP A 30 -27.58 -4.06 -20.94
N ARG A 31 -28.76 -4.49 -21.44
CA ARG A 31 -28.97 -5.81 -22.07
C ARG A 31 -28.32 -5.93 -23.45
N SER A 32 -28.23 -4.85 -24.22
CA SER A 32 -27.55 -4.82 -25.52
C SER A 32 -26.02 -4.80 -25.35
N LEU A 33 -25.51 -4.03 -24.38
CA LEU A 33 -24.10 -4.02 -23.99
C LEU A 33 -23.65 -5.40 -23.50
N GLY A 34 -24.48 -6.06 -22.66
CA GLY A 34 -24.22 -7.42 -22.20
C GLY A 34 -24.14 -8.46 -23.33
N ARG A 35 -24.95 -8.31 -24.40
CA ARG A 35 -24.86 -9.17 -25.60
C ARG A 35 -23.65 -8.86 -26.47
N PHE A 36 -23.25 -7.60 -26.57
CA PHE A 36 -22.08 -7.16 -27.33
C PHE A 36 -20.77 -7.66 -26.68
N ILE A 37 -20.66 -7.52 -25.35
CA ILE A 37 -19.57 -8.09 -24.53
C ILE A 37 -19.53 -9.62 -24.61
N ARG A 38 -20.67 -10.28 -24.87
CA ARG A 38 -20.76 -11.73 -25.06
C ARG A 38 -20.31 -12.22 -26.44
N SER A 39 -19.99 -11.31 -27.37
CA SER A 39 -19.44 -11.72 -28.66
C SER A 39 -18.08 -12.41 -28.46
N SER A 40 -17.90 -13.57 -29.10
CA SER A 40 -16.68 -14.37 -28.96
C SER A 40 -15.42 -13.61 -29.40
N ARG A 41 -15.58 -12.66 -30.33
CA ARG A 41 -14.52 -11.78 -30.84
C ARG A 41 -14.10 -10.76 -29.78
N LEU A 42 -15.04 -10.00 -29.21
CA LEU A 42 -14.70 -9.01 -28.18
C LEU A 42 -14.14 -9.66 -26.92
N ARG A 43 -14.66 -10.82 -26.53
CA ARG A 43 -14.10 -11.59 -25.42
C ARG A 43 -12.62 -11.90 -25.65
N LYS A 44 -12.27 -12.46 -26.81
CA LYS A 44 -10.88 -12.77 -27.15
C LYS A 44 -10.02 -11.51 -27.26
N SER A 45 -10.51 -10.45 -27.88
CA SER A 45 -9.80 -9.16 -27.99
C SER A 45 -9.51 -8.55 -26.63
N MET A 46 -10.49 -8.55 -25.73
CA MET A 46 -10.33 -8.09 -24.34
C MET A 46 -9.33 -8.96 -23.59
N GLY A 47 -9.38 -10.28 -23.77
CA GLY A 47 -8.42 -11.20 -23.16
C GLY A 47 -6.99 -10.94 -23.59
N LEU A 48 -6.77 -10.72 -24.90
CA LEU A 48 -5.48 -10.35 -25.46
C LEU A 48 -4.99 -9.01 -24.90
N PHE A 49 -5.86 -7.99 -24.87
CA PHE A 49 -5.54 -6.69 -24.29
C PHE A 49 -5.11 -6.81 -22.82
N LEU A 50 -5.83 -7.58 -22.00
CA LEU A 50 -5.49 -7.80 -20.59
C LEU A 50 -4.13 -8.48 -20.41
N ILE A 51 -3.78 -9.45 -21.26
CA ILE A 51 -2.47 -10.12 -21.20
C ILE A 51 -1.35 -9.14 -21.56
N ILE A 52 -1.51 -8.36 -22.63
CA ILE A 52 -0.53 -7.35 -23.03
C ILE A 52 -0.38 -6.30 -21.93
N ALA A 53 -1.49 -5.80 -21.38
CA ALA A 53 -1.49 -4.84 -20.29
C ALA A 53 -0.82 -5.41 -19.02
N SER A 54 -1.03 -6.69 -18.72
CA SER A 54 -0.37 -7.37 -17.60
C SER A 54 1.15 -7.43 -17.78
N ILE A 55 1.63 -7.81 -18.97
CA ILE A 55 3.07 -7.85 -19.28
C ILE A 55 3.67 -6.44 -19.22
N PHE A 56 2.98 -5.45 -19.80
CA PHE A 56 3.37 -4.04 -19.73
C PHE A 56 3.54 -3.60 -18.27
N LEU A 57 2.54 -3.83 -17.43
CA LEU A 57 2.59 -3.48 -16.00
C LEU A 57 3.69 -4.22 -15.27
N LEU A 58 3.89 -5.51 -15.54
CA LEU A 58 4.94 -6.30 -14.90
C LEU A 58 6.33 -5.70 -15.19
N VAL A 59 6.61 -5.38 -16.46
CA VAL A 59 7.90 -4.77 -16.83
C VAL A 59 8.01 -3.36 -16.25
N ALA A 60 6.96 -2.55 -16.31
CA ALA A 60 6.95 -1.21 -15.73
C ALA A 60 7.22 -1.24 -14.21
N PHE A 61 6.58 -2.17 -13.49
CA PHE A 61 6.73 -2.32 -12.05
C PHE A 61 8.12 -2.82 -11.67
N ILE A 62 8.64 -3.84 -12.34
CA ILE A 62 10.00 -4.33 -12.11
C ILE A 62 11.03 -3.24 -12.40
N SER A 63 10.86 -2.51 -13.51
CA SER A 63 11.73 -1.37 -13.85
C SER A 63 11.73 -0.30 -12.75
N TYR A 64 10.54 0.02 -12.23
CA TYR A 64 10.37 1.03 -11.18
C TYR A 64 11.10 0.66 -9.90
N LEU A 65 11.17 -0.63 -9.50
CA LEU A 65 11.91 -1.04 -8.30
C LEU A 65 13.40 -0.66 -8.34
N PHE A 66 13.97 -0.45 -9.54
CA PHE A 66 15.35 0.02 -9.71
C PHE A 66 15.44 1.54 -9.97
N THR A 67 14.43 2.12 -10.62
CA THR A 67 14.43 3.53 -11.09
C THR A 67 13.62 4.47 -10.20
N TRP A 68 13.04 3.97 -9.10
CA TRP A 68 12.10 4.72 -8.28
C TRP A 68 12.63 6.05 -7.75
N ARG A 69 13.95 6.20 -7.55
CA ARG A 69 14.55 7.46 -7.08
C ARG A 69 14.50 8.55 -8.15
N ALA A 70 14.93 8.21 -9.37
CA ALA A 70 14.87 9.13 -10.50
C ALA A 70 13.41 9.47 -10.83
N ASP A 71 12.53 8.46 -10.81
CA ASP A 71 11.10 8.66 -11.02
C ASP A 71 10.45 9.51 -9.90
N ASP A 72 10.99 9.46 -8.67
CA ASP A 72 10.53 10.29 -7.56
C ASP A 72 10.81 11.76 -7.79
N ASP A 73 12.03 12.10 -8.19
CA ASP A 73 12.43 13.49 -8.41
C ASP A 73 11.62 14.12 -9.57
N LEU A 74 11.23 13.30 -10.56
CA LEU A 74 10.43 13.72 -11.70
C LEU A 74 8.94 13.91 -11.36
N LEU A 75 8.38 13.07 -10.49
CA LEU A 75 6.93 12.97 -10.25
C LEU A 75 6.50 13.48 -8.87
N ASN A 76 7.41 13.71 -7.94
CA ASN A 76 7.08 14.22 -6.60
C ASN A 76 6.38 15.58 -6.67
N GLY A 77 5.22 15.66 -6.03
CA GLY A 77 4.41 16.87 -5.99
C GLY A 77 3.58 17.14 -7.26
N ARG A 78 3.72 16.31 -8.32
CA ARG A 78 2.86 16.41 -9.50
C ARG A 78 1.77 15.35 -9.44
N ILE A 79 0.52 15.80 -9.38
CA ILE A 79 -0.64 14.91 -9.52
C ILE A 79 -0.66 14.37 -10.95
N PHE A 80 -1.10 13.12 -11.13
CA PHE A 80 -1.37 12.57 -12.46
C PHE A 80 -2.22 13.57 -13.27
N ASN A 81 -1.60 14.16 -14.28
CA ASN A 81 -2.28 14.98 -15.28
C ASN A 81 -1.92 14.43 -16.66
N TRP A 82 -2.84 14.61 -17.60
CA TRP A 82 -2.67 14.13 -18.97
C TRP A 82 -1.53 14.87 -19.66
N GLU A 83 -1.21 16.08 -19.21
CA GLU A 83 -0.10 16.91 -19.68
C GLU A 83 1.26 16.26 -19.43
N LEU A 84 1.47 15.60 -18.29
CA LEU A 84 2.70 14.84 -18.00
C LEU A 84 2.87 13.59 -18.87
N LEU A 85 1.86 13.16 -19.64
CA LEU A 85 2.05 12.11 -20.63
C LEU A 85 2.57 12.66 -21.97
N PHE A 86 2.30 13.95 -22.25
CA PHE A 86 2.63 14.60 -23.52
C PHE A 86 3.80 15.57 -23.45
N ASP A 87 4.27 15.92 -22.24
CA ASP A 87 5.40 16.84 -22.06
C ASP A 87 6.76 16.21 -22.47
N THR A 88 7.22 16.44 -23.68
CA THR A 88 8.45 15.81 -24.19
C THR A 88 9.74 16.20 -23.44
N THR A 89 9.69 17.13 -22.49
CA THR A 89 10.86 17.54 -21.69
C THR A 89 11.19 16.54 -20.58
N VAL A 90 10.22 15.73 -20.14
CA VAL A 90 10.40 14.74 -19.08
C VAL A 90 10.80 13.39 -19.67
N VAL A 91 12.06 13.02 -19.49
CA VAL A 91 12.57 11.68 -19.82
C VAL A 91 12.41 10.77 -18.60
N ALA A 92 11.76 9.62 -18.78
CA ALA A 92 11.60 8.63 -17.71
C ALA A 92 12.56 7.46 -17.93
N ASP A 93 13.21 7.00 -16.85
CA ASP A 93 14.16 5.89 -16.88
C ASP A 93 13.49 4.52 -16.93
N ASN A 94 12.17 4.48 -16.73
CA ASN A 94 11.38 3.25 -16.78
C ASN A 94 11.42 2.62 -18.20
N LEU A 95 11.63 1.29 -18.27
CA LEU A 95 11.66 0.51 -19.51
C LEU A 95 10.39 0.66 -20.37
N MET A 96 9.25 0.95 -19.74
CA MET A 96 7.96 1.19 -20.41
C MET A 96 7.70 2.67 -20.69
N GLY A 97 8.75 3.50 -20.62
CA GLY A 97 8.71 4.93 -20.81
C GLY A 97 7.87 5.66 -19.75
N ARG A 98 7.42 6.86 -20.11
CA ARG A 98 6.72 7.78 -19.20
C ARG A 98 5.41 7.22 -18.65
N LEU A 99 4.63 6.54 -19.49
CA LEU A 99 3.39 5.90 -19.04
C LEU A 99 3.68 4.79 -18.02
N GLY A 100 4.74 4.02 -18.24
CA GLY A 100 5.21 3.01 -17.29
C GLY A 100 5.61 3.62 -15.94
N SER A 101 6.43 4.67 -15.97
CA SER A 101 6.87 5.41 -14.78
C SER A 101 5.69 5.98 -13.98
N ILE A 102 4.76 6.66 -14.65
CA ILE A 102 3.59 7.27 -14.02
C ILE A 102 2.67 6.22 -13.39
N VAL A 103 2.36 5.15 -14.13
CA VAL A 103 1.49 4.08 -13.60
C VAL A 103 2.18 3.34 -12.45
N ALA A 104 3.48 3.08 -12.56
CA ALA A 104 4.25 2.44 -11.50
C ALA A 104 4.33 3.32 -10.24
N HIS A 105 4.64 4.61 -10.38
CA HIS A 105 4.66 5.56 -9.28
C HIS A 105 3.28 5.64 -8.58
N MET A 106 2.19 5.72 -9.35
CA MET A 106 0.85 5.76 -8.78
C MET A 106 0.48 4.48 -8.02
N VAL A 107 0.77 3.30 -8.57
CA VAL A 107 0.31 2.04 -8.00
C VAL A 107 1.29 1.51 -6.93
N ILE A 108 2.59 1.62 -7.16
CA ILE A 108 3.65 1.17 -6.22
C ILE A 108 3.83 2.22 -5.12
N LYS A 109 4.32 3.43 -5.43
CA LYS A 109 4.61 4.42 -4.38
C LYS A 109 3.33 4.88 -3.69
N ASN A 110 2.39 5.45 -4.44
CA ASN A 110 1.19 6.04 -3.85
C ASN A 110 0.12 5.00 -3.47
N GLY A 111 0.26 3.77 -3.97
CA GLY A 111 -0.60 2.64 -3.63
C GLY A 111 0.06 1.67 -2.67
N PHE A 112 0.21 0.42 -3.10
CA PHE A 112 0.44 -0.75 -2.23
C PHE A 112 1.90 -1.21 -2.15
N GLY A 113 2.84 -0.42 -2.67
CA GLY A 113 4.25 -0.77 -2.70
C GLY A 113 4.54 -1.95 -3.62
N ILE A 114 5.49 -2.80 -3.23
CA ILE A 114 5.93 -3.95 -4.03
C ILE A 114 4.83 -4.98 -4.25
N SER A 115 3.83 -5.03 -3.36
CA SER A 115 2.69 -5.92 -3.48
C SER A 115 1.84 -5.63 -4.72
N SER A 116 1.99 -4.45 -5.34
CA SER A 116 1.31 -4.06 -6.58
C SER A 116 1.57 -5.00 -7.76
N LEU A 117 2.63 -5.82 -7.70
CA LEU A 117 2.87 -6.91 -8.67
C LEU A 117 1.68 -7.88 -8.77
N PHE A 118 0.85 -8.01 -7.71
CA PHE A 118 -0.37 -8.79 -7.75
C PHE A 118 -1.41 -8.26 -8.74
N PHE A 119 -1.41 -6.95 -9.08
CA PHE A 119 -2.28 -6.43 -10.15
C PHE A 119 -1.93 -7.01 -11.51
N ALA A 120 -0.63 -7.12 -11.83
CA ALA A 120 -0.19 -7.75 -13.06
C ALA A 120 -0.63 -9.22 -13.10
N MET A 121 -0.47 -9.96 -11.99
CA MET A 121 -0.92 -11.35 -11.90
C MET A 121 -2.44 -11.52 -12.08
N MET A 122 -3.25 -10.67 -11.45
CA MET A 122 -4.71 -10.70 -11.59
C MET A 122 -5.15 -10.45 -13.03
N LEU A 123 -4.58 -9.43 -13.69
CA LEU A 123 -4.84 -9.13 -15.10
C LEU A 123 -4.41 -10.28 -16.02
N PHE A 124 -3.27 -10.92 -15.74
CA PHE A 124 -2.80 -12.06 -16.51
C PHE A 124 -3.79 -13.22 -16.46
N VAL A 125 -4.18 -13.63 -15.25
CA VAL A 125 -5.06 -14.80 -15.04
C VAL A 125 -6.46 -14.53 -15.61
N ALA A 126 -6.98 -13.32 -15.44
CA ALA A 126 -8.25 -12.91 -16.04
C ALA A 126 -8.17 -12.86 -17.57
N GLY A 127 -7.12 -12.25 -18.13
CA GLY A 127 -6.90 -12.14 -19.57
C GLY A 127 -6.71 -13.51 -20.23
N PHE A 128 -5.93 -14.39 -19.61
CA PHE A 128 -5.72 -15.76 -20.08
C PHE A 128 -7.04 -16.53 -20.18
N ARG A 129 -7.83 -16.53 -19.08
CA ARG A 129 -9.15 -17.18 -19.04
C ARG A 129 -10.05 -16.69 -20.17
N LEU A 130 -10.01 -15.38 -20.45
CA LEU A 130 -10.87 -14.72 -21.42
C LEU A 130 -10.45 -15.00 -22.87
N LEU A 131 -9.14 -15.08 -23.13
CA LEU A 131 -8.56 -15.35 -24.45
C LEU A 131 -8.70 -16.83 -24.85
N PHE A 132 -8.29 -17.75 -23.97
CA PHE A 132 -8.19 -19.17 -24.28
C PHE A 132 -9.45 -19.98 -23.93
N GLY A 133 -10.31 -19.46 -23.04
CA GLY A 133 -11.57 -20.11 -22.68
C GLY A 133 -11.43 -21.28 -21.70
N PHE A 134 -10.22 -21.66 -21.29
CA PHE A 134 -9.93 -22.52 -20.15
C PHE A 134 -9.11 -21.77 -19.09
N SER A 135 -9.00 -22.32 -17.89
CA SER A 135 -8.32 -21.68 -16.76
C SER A 135 -6.94 -22.29 -16.54
N LEU A 136 -5.87 -21.49 -16.54
CA LEU A 136 -4.54 -21.94 -16.08
C LEU A 136 -4.54 -22.22 -14.57
N LEU A 137 -5.12 -21.27 -13.83
CA LEU A 137 -5.28 -21.29 -12.39
C LEU A 137 -6.75 -21.06 -12.07
N PRO A 138 -7.25 -21.51 -10.90
CA PRO A 138 -8.61 -21.23 -10.46
C PRO A 138 -8.81 -19.72 -10.26
N VAL A 139 -9.28 -19.03 -11.30
CA VAL A 139 -9.32 -17.56 -11.42
C VAL A 139 -9.83 -16.86 -10.16
N PHE A 140 -10.99 -17.26 -9.64
CA PHE A 140 -11.57 -16.62 -8.45
C PHE A 140 -10.72 -16.83 -7.20
N LYS A 141 -10.13 -18.02 -7.02
CA LYS A 141 -9.23 -18.29 -5.90
C LYS A 141 -7.94 -17.48 -6.03
N THR A 142 -7.36 -17.43 -7.24
CA THR A 142 -6.15 -16.65 -7.49
C THR A 142 -6.38 -15.17 -7.26
N ILE A 143 -7.47 -14.59 -7.75
CA ILE A 143 -7.83 -13.19 -7.51
C ILE A 143 -8.04 -12.95 -6.01
N GLY A 144 -8.78 -13.83 -5.32
CA GLY A 144 -8.99 -13.72 -3.87
C GLY A 144 -7.69 -13.72 -3.07
N TYR A 145 -6.78 -14.66 -3.35
CA TYR A 145 -5.46 -14.69 -2.71
C TYR A 145 -4.59 -13.49 -3.11
N SER A 146 -4.67 -13.03 -4.36
CA SER A 146 -3.93 -11.85 -4.82
C SER A 146 -4.35 -10.59 -4.07
N ILE A 147 -5.66 -10.38 -3.87
CA ILE A 147 -6.18 -9.23 -3.12
C ILE A 147 -5.74 -9.31 -1.66
N PHE A 148 -5.81 -10.51 -1.05
CA PHE A 148 -5.32 -10.70 0.30
C PHE A 148 -3.83 -10.33 0.41
N PHE A 149 -2.98 -10.90 -0.45
CA PHE A 149 -1.54 -10.66 -0.40
C PHE A 149 -1.16 -9.22 -0.81
N LEU A 150 -1.92 -8.58 -1.69
CA LEU A 150 -1.79 -7.15 -2.00
C LEU A 150 -1.90 -6.31 -0.73
N ILE A 151 -2.99 -6.47 0.01
CA ILE A 151 -3.23 -5.69 1.24
C ILE A 151 -2.25 -6.13 2.33
N TRP A 152 -2.08 -7.43 2.51
CA TRP A 152 -1.28 -8.01 3.60
C TRP A 152 0.20 -7.63 3.49
N PHE A 153 0.83 -7.78 2.32
CA PHE A 153 2.24 -7.39 2.14
C PHE A 153 2.42 -5.88 2.23
N SER A 154 1.49 -5.08 1.71
CA SER A 154 1.56 -3.62 1.83
C SER A 154 1.58 -3.19 3.30
N ILE A 155 0.67 -3.70 4.14
CA ILE A 155 0.64 -3.41 5.58
C ILE A 155 1.85 -4.00 6.30
N LEU A 156 2.30 -5.21 5.93
CA LEU A 156 3.50 -5.83 6.49
C LEU A 156 4.71 -4.92 6.31
N PHE A 157 5.00 -4.52 5.07
CA PHE A 157 6.13 -3.64 4.79
C PHE A 157 5.92 -2.25 5.39
N GLY A 158 4.71 -1.70 5.40
CA GLY A 158 4.40 -0.45 6.10
C GLY A 158 4.60 -0.50 7.61
N THR A 159 4.60 -1.70 8.21
CA THR A 159 4.85 -1.90 9.65
C THR A 159 6.34 -2.03 9.96
N PHE A 160 7.08 -2.80 9.16
CA PHE A 160 8.50 -3.09 9.42
C PHE A 160 9.48 -2.12 8.74
N LEU A 161 9.09 -1.48 7.64
CA LEU A 161 9.95 -0.62 6.81
C LEU A 161 9.47 0.83 6.86
N ARG A 162 9.27 1.38 8.06
CA ARG A 162 8.77 2.76 8.25
C ARG A 162 9.80 3.84 8.02
N THR A 163 11.09 3.50 8.07
CA THR A 163 12.20 4.47 7.96
C THR A 163 13.20 4.05 6.90
N GLY A 164 13.85 5.03 6.29
CA GLY A 164 14.90 4.82 5.31
C GLY A 164 14.40 4.65 3.86
N PRO A 165 15.29 4.26 2.95
CA PRO A 165 15.01 4.21 1.50
C PRO A 165 14.06 3.08 1.09
N LEU A 166 13.76 2.14 1.98
CA LEU A 166 12.91 0.98 1.69
C LEU A 166 11.42 1.20 2.03
N THR A 167 11.06 2.41 2.47
CA THR A 167 9.66 2.79 2.77
C THR A 167 8.72 2.60 1.57
N MET A 168 9.25 2.76 0.35
CA MET A 168 8.55 2.49 -0.91
C MET A 168 8.00 1.07 -1.02
N LEU A 169 8.57 0.07 -0.34
CA LEU A 169 8.11 -1.33 -0.42
C LEU A 169 6.71 -1.51 0.17
N GLY A 170 6.34 -0.72 1.18
CA GLY A 170 4.97 -0.72 1.74
C GLY A 170 4.00 0.14 0.94
N GLY A 171 4.53 1.12 0.19
CA GLY A 171 3.73 2.19 -0.41
C GLY A 171 3.08 3.09 0.64
N VAL A 172 2.48 4.17 0.17
CA VAL A 172 1.73 5.11 1.02
C VAL A 172 0.56 4.40 1.71
N PHE A 173 -0.17 3.54 0.99
CA PHE A 173 -1.28 2.79 1.59
C PHE A 173 -0.82 1.95 2.79
N GLY A 174 0.27 1.19 2.64
CA GLY A 174 0.78 0.34 3.70
C GLY A 174 1.27 1.13 4.90
N PHE A 175 1.95 2.24 4.66
CA PHE A 175 2.44 3.16 5.69
C PHE A 175 1.30 3.74 6.54
N GLU A 176 0.27 4.26 5.87
CA GLU A 176 -0.91 4.85 6.52
C GLU A 176 -1.76 3.80 7.23
N ALA A 177 -2.05 2.67 6.56
CA ALA A 177 -2.82 1.59 7.17
C ALA A 177 -2.13 1.01 8.41
N SER A 178 -0.80 0.82 8.35
CA SER A 178 -0.01 0.38 9.50
C SER A 178 0.02 1.44 10.62
N GLY A 179 0.11 2.72 10.27
CA GLY A 179 0.03 3.83 11.24
C GLY A 179 -1.32 3.87 11.95
N TRP A 180 -2.41 3.78 11.20
CA TRP A 180 -3.77 3.72 11.73
C TRP A 180 -3.98 2.50 12.64
N LEU A 181 -3.52 1.31 12.20
CA LEU A 181 -3.68 0.08 12.97
C LEU A 181 -2.85 0.13 14.27
N SER A 182 -1.65 0.69 14.22
CA SER A 182 -0.79 0.87 15.39
C SER A 182 -1.32 1.93 16.35
N GLY A 183 -2.05 2.93 15.85
CA GLY A 183 -2.76 3.89 16.70
C GLY A 183 -3.91 3.28 17.50
N ILE A 184 -4.56 2.23 16.97
CA ILE A 184 -5.68 1.55 17.63
C ILE A 184 -5.21 0.41 18.53
N LEU A 185 -4.31 -0.45 18.03
CA LEU A 185 -3.93 -1.71 18.67
C LEU A 185 -2.56 -1.64 19.38
N GLY A 186 -1.81 -0.55 19.19
CA GLY A 186 -0.38 -0.49 19.51
C GLY A 186 0.47 -1.30 18.53
N GLY A 187 1.77 -1.04 18.50
CA GLY A 187 2.69 -1.72 17.56
C GLY A 187 2.70 -3.25 17.72
N PHE A 188 2.66 -3.75 18.96
CA PHE A 188 2.57 -5.19 19.21
C PHE A 188 1.26 -5.79 18.70
N GLY A 189 0.12 -5.11 18.93
CA GLY A 189 -1.19 -5.56 18.46
C GLY A 189 -1.29 -5.59 16.93
N THR A 190 -0.71 -4.60 16.25
CA THR A 190 -0.57 -4.58 14.78
C THR A 190 0.18 -5.80 14.27
N ILE A 191 1.35 -6.10 14.84
CA ILE A 191 2.16 -7.26 14.43
C ILE A 191 1.39 -8.57 14.67
N LEU A 192 0.75 -8.69 15.85
CA LEU A 192 -0.06 -9.85 16.18
C LEU A 192 -1.19 -10.04 15.17
N LEU A 193 -1.91 -8.97 14.81
CA LEU A 193 -2.98 -9.02 13.81
C LEU A 193 -2.47 -9.47 12.44
N ILE A 194 -1.33 -8.95 11.97
CA ILE A 194 -0.75 -9.32 10.67
C ILE A 194 -0.41 -10.82 10.64
N ILE A 195 0.19 -11.35 11.72
CA ILE A 195 0.53 -12.78 11.84
C ILE A 195 -0.75 -13.62 11.91
N THR A 196 -1.73 -13.21 12.72
CA THR A 196 -3.02 -13.91 12.85
C THR A 196 -3.78 -13.94 11.52
N ALA A 197 -3.80 -12.84 10.75
CA ALA A 197 -4.42 -12.80 9.44
C ALA A 197 -3.79 -13.80 8.46
N LEU A 198 -2.45 -13.91 8.46
CA LEU A 198 -1.75 -14.91 7.65
C LEU A 198 -2.07 -16.33 8.14
N ALA A 199 -2.06 -16.57 9.44
CA ALA A 199 -2.37 -17.88 10.02
C ALA A 199 -3.79 -18.35 9.65
N ILE A 200 -4.78 -17.46 9.74
CA ILE A 200 -6.16 -17.75 9.33
C ILE A 200 -6.21 -18.11 7.84
N LEU A 201 -5.54 -17.34 6.97
CA LEU A 201 -5.46 -17.65 5.54
C LEU A 201 -4.88 -19.05 5.31
N LEU A 202 -3.78 -19.39 5.98
CA LEU A 202 -3.13 -20.70 5.83
C LEU A 202 -4.04 -21.84 6.29
N ILE A 203 -4.79 -21.65 7.38
CA ILE A 203 -5.76 -22.63 7.87
C ILE A 203 -6.85 -22.85 6.82
N VAL A 204 -7.44 -21.77 6.31
CA VAL A 204 -8.52 -21.84 5.30
C VAL A 204 -8.02 -22.39 3.96
N ALA A 205 -6.80 -22.05 3.55
CA ALA A 205 -6.27 -22.41 2.23
C ALA A 205 -5.78 -23.86 2.15
N PHE A 206 -5.20 -24.38 3.23
CA PHE A 206 -4.50 -25.67 3.21
C PHE A 206 -5.09 -26.74 4.14
N ASP A 207 -6.05 -26.39 5.01
CA ASP A 207 -6.53 -27.24 6.11
C ASP A 207 -5.38 -28.02 6.80
N PRO A 208 -4.35 -27.28 7.28
CA PRO A 208 -3.16 -27.91 7.79
C PRO A 208 -3.51 -28.67 9.07
N ASN A 209 -3.02 -29.91 9.18
CA ASN A 209 -3.17 -30.68 10.40
C ASN A 209 -2.40 -29.98 11.55
N VAL A 210 -3.12 -29.22 12.36
CA VAL A 210 -2.59 -28.40 13.47
C VAL A 210 -1.76 -29.21 14.46
N ALA A 211 -2.08 -30.50 14.64
CA ALA A 211 -1.31 -31.38 15.52
C ALA A 211 0.09 -31.69 14.97
N LYS A 212 0.27 -31.75 13.64
CA LYS A 212 1.60 -31.93 13.02
C LYS A 212 2.47 -30.68 13.18
N ILE A 213 1.86 -29.50 13.05
CA ILE A 213 2.54 -28.22 13.24
C ILE A 213 2.98 -28.07 14.70
N GLY A 214 2.10 -28.38 15.66
CA GLY A 214 2.43 -28.37 17.09
C GLY A 214 3.64 -29.27 17.41
N LYS A 215 3.65 -30.50 16.87
CA LYS A 215 4.78 -31.42 17.02
C LYS A 215 6.08 -30.88 16.42
N TRP A 216 6.03 -30.26 15.24
CA TRP A 216 7.20 -29.65 14.59
C TRP A 216 7.74 -28.46 15.39
N ILE A 217 6.86 -27.57 15.88
CA ILE A 217 7.23 -26.42 16.71
C ILE A 217 7.90 -26.89 18.00
N VAL A 218 7.31 -27.84 18.72
CA VAL A 218 7.89 -28.41 19.95
C VAL A 218 9.27 -29.02 19.65
N THR A 219 9.42 -29.72 18.51
CA THR A 219 10.70 -30.30 18.11
C THR A 219 11.76 -29.23 17.83
N LEU A 220 11.40 -28.10 17.21
CA LEU A 220 12.33 -26.98 16.98
C LEU A 220 12.79 -26.32 18.29
N PHE A 221 11.85 -26.03 19.20
CA PHE A 221 12.19 -25.44 20.50
C PHE A 221 12.94 -26.42 21.42
N ALA A 222 12.62 -27.72 21.35
CA ALA A 222 13.37 -28.76 22.05
C ALA A 222 14.78 -28.95 21.47
N LYS A 223 14.95 -28.84 20.15
CA LYS A 223 16.27 -28.90 19.48
C LYS A 223 17.16 -27.73 19.90
N ASN A 224 16.63 -26.52 20.00
CA ASN A 224 17.38 -25.36 20.47
C ASN A 224 17.74 -25.41 21.97
N ARG A 225 16.98 -26.15 22.80
CA ARG A 225 17.36 -26.41 24.20
C ARG A 225 18.49 -27.43 24.36
N LYS A 226 18.58 -28.42 23.48
CA LYS A 226 19.64 -29.46 23.54
C LYS A 226 21.02 -28.97 23.10
N THR A 227 21.12 -27.81 22.44
CA THR A 227 22.42 -27.21 22.04
C THR A 227 23.01 -26.27 23.11
N GLY A 228 22.30 -26.03 24.23
CA GLY A 228 22.71 -25.07 25.26
C GLY A 228 23.11 -25.64 26.62
N ASN A 229 23.07 -26.96 26.84
CA ASN A 229 23.48 -27.54 28.11
C ASN A 229 24.00 -28.97 27.90
N SER A 230 25.32 -29.10 27.73
CA SER A 230 26.01 -30.36 27.95
C SER A 230 26.57 -30.34 29.36
N ASN A 231 25.83 -30.90 30.32
CA ASN A 231 26.39 -31.60 31.45
C ASN A 231 25.41 -32.70 31.87
N GLN A 232 26.01 -33.85 32.15
CA GLN A 232 25.45 -35.20 32.18
C GLN A 232 24.40 -35.43 33.29
N ALA A 233 23.40 -36.26 33.00
CA ALA A 233 22.99 -37.39 33.83
C ALA A 233 22.14 -38.38 33.00
N THR A 234 22.27 -39.65 33.36
CA THR A 234 22.00 -40.92 32.66
C THR A 234 20.54 -41.25 32.33
N PRO A 235 20.31 -42.25 31.44
CA PRO A 235 19.00 -42.70 31.01
C PRO A 235 18.49 -43.82 31.92
N ASP A 236 17.28 -43.65 32.46
CA ASP A 236 16.30 -44.72 32.69
C ASP A 236 14.96 -44.06 33.10
N ASP A 237 13.88 -44.78 32.82
CA ASP A 237 12.47 -44.53 33.15
C ASP A 237 11.56 -44.08 31.98
N GLU A 238 10.75 -45.06 31.55
CA GLU A 238 9.52 -44.99 30.77
C GLU A 238 8.62 -43.80 31.15
N PRO A 239 8.02 -43.08 30.20
CA PRO A 239 6.94 -42.16 30.52
C PRO A 239 5.60 -42.90 30.54
N GLU A 240 5.11 -43.24 31.73
CA GLU A 240 3.69 -43.53 31.96
C GLU A 240 2.83 -42.32 31.54
N LEU A 241 1.83 -42.59 30.70
CA LEU A 241 0.79 -41.63 30.31
C LEU A 241 -0.13 -41.31 31.50
N ALA A 242 0.19 -40.22 32.21
CA ALA A 242 -0.71 -39.65 33.21
C ALA A 242 -1.86 -38.87 32.55
N TYR A 243 -2.97 -39.56 32.29
CA TYR A 243 -4.26 -38.91 32.04
C TYR A 243 -4.83 -38.43 33.38
N ASN A 244 -4.67 -37.14 33.68
CA ASN A 244 -5.35 -36.52 34.82
C ASN A 244 -6.85 -36.42 34.53
N THR A 245 -7.60 -37.41 35.01
CA THR A 245 -9.05 -37.41 35.04
C THR A 245 -9.47 -36.59 36.25
N LEU A 246 -10.05 -35.41 36.03
CA LEU A 246 -10.67 -34.62 37.08
C LEU A 246 -11.92 -35.36 37.58
N ARG A 247 -11.75 -36.12 38.66
CA ARG A 247 -12.83 -36.77 39.40
C ARG A 247 -13.39 -35.75 40.39
N ASN A 248 -14.59 -35.27 40.07
CA ASN A 248 -15.37 -34.38 40.93
C ASN A 248 -16.09 -35.22 41.99
N THR A 249 -15.82 -34.99 43.27
CA THR A 249 -16.77 -35.27 44.36
C THR A 249 -16.49 -34.35 45.56
N PRO A 250 -17.54 -33.83 46.22
CA PRO A 250 -17.44 -32.68 47.11
C PRO A 250 -17.24 -33.08 48.56
N THR A 251 -16.41 -32.35 49.30
CA THR A 251 -16.41 -32.40 50.77
C THR A 251 -16.48 -30.99 51.35
N LYS A 252 -17.58 -30.78 52.07
CA LYS A 252 -17.99 -29.63 52.87
C LYS A 252 -16.96 -29.35 53.98
N VAL A 253 -16.59 -28.08 54.18
CA VAL A 253 -15.88 -27.62 55.39
C VAL A 253 -16.55 -26.35 55.91
N GLU A 254 -16.77 -26.35 57.22
CA GLU A 254 -17.48 -25.38 58.05
C GLU A 254 -16.83 -23.98 58.12
N VAL A 255 -17.70 -23.00 58.41
CA VAL A 255 -17.38 -21.61 58.80
C VAL A 255 -17.19 -21.57 60.31
N PRO A 256 -16.23 -20.79 60.84
CA PRO A 256 -16.66 -19.69 61.71
C PRO A 256 -15.84 -18.39 61.63
N ALA A 257 -16.61 -17.30 61.56
CA ALA A 257 -16.50 -16.03 62.29
C ALA A 257 -15.48 -14.93 61.91
N GLU A 258 -15.99 -13.71 62.05
CA GLU A 258 -15.66 -12.43 61.41
C GLU A 258 -14.68 -11.56 62.22
N THR A 259 -13.96 -10.65 61.55
CA THR A 259 -14.01 -9.18 61.78
C THR A 259 -13.14 -8.44 60.75
N PRO A 260 -13.44 -7.16 60.45
CA PRO A 260 -13.27 -6.58 59.10
C PRO A 260 -11.97 -5.77 58.94
N MET A 261 -11.44 -5.70 57.71
CA MET A 261 -10.45 -4.68 57.33
C MET A 261 -11.06 -3.67 56.36
N GLU A 262 -10.72 -2.42 56.67
CA GLU A 262 -11.32 -1.15 56.28
C GLU A 262 -10.99 -0.75 54.83
N ILE A 263 -11.97 -0.23 54.11
CA ILE A 263 -11.84 0.28 52.73
C ILE A 263 -11.53 1.77 52.82
N ILE A 264 -10.35 2.19 52.35
CA ILE A 264 -10.05 3.61 52.13
C ILE A 264 -10.04 3.87 50.62
N LEU A 265 -11.10 4.53 50.17
CA LEU A 265 -11.26 5.14 48.86
C LEU A 265 -10.78 6.59 48.97
N THR A 266 -9.82 7.05 48.18
CA THR A 266 -9.62 8.50 47.98
C THR A 266 -9.13 8.83 46.57
N THR A 267 -9.90 9.71 45.95
CA THR A 267 -9.74 10.45 44.70
C THR A 267 -8.59 11.47 44.74
N PRO A 268 -8.04 11.92 43.60
CA PRO A 268 -6.96 12.90 43.57
C PRO A 268 -7.50 14.32 43.78
N SER A 269 -6.94 15.04 44.75
CA SER A 269 -7.15 16.48 44.93
C SER A 269 -5.92 17.24 44.42
N ALA A 270 -6.17 18.24 43.57
CA ALA A 270 -5.19 19.23 43.18
C ALA A 270 -4.72 20.06 44.39
N SER A 271 -3.43 20.40 44.43
CA SER A 271 -2.94 21.53 45.22
C SER A 271 -1.79 22.21 44.50
N ILE A 272 -1.93 23.52 44.39
CA ILE A 272 -1.01 24.50 43.81
C ILE A 272 -0.02 24.88 44.92
N THR A 273 1.28 24.92 44.63
CA THR A 273 2.29 25.58 45.47
C THR A 273 3.30 26.30 44.57
N ALA A 274 3.25 27.63 44.58
CA ALA A 274 4.43 28.50 44.45
C ALA A 274 5.04 28.63 45.87
N PRO A 275 6.37 28.89 46.11
CA PRO A 275 7.01 30.13 45.64
C PRO A 275 8.57 30.16 45.51
N GLN A 276 9.06 31.31 45.01
CA GLN A 276 10.33 32.02 45.30
C GLN A 276 11.55 31.93 44.35
N GLU A 277 12.08 33.15 44.13
CA GLU A 277 13.28 33.62 43.43
C GLU A 277 14.57 33.23 44.16
N GLU A 278 15.67 33.03 43.42
CA GLU A 278 16.99 33.62 43.71
C GLU A 278 17.96 33.40 42.51
N ASP A 279 18.94 34.30 42.45
CA ASP A 279 19.77 34.73 41.33
C ASP A 279 20.92 33.79 40.88
N ASP A 280 21.47 34.19 39.72
CA ASP A 280 22.85 34.02 39.21
C ASP A 280 23.38 32.63 38.84
N ASP A 281 23.70 32.45 37.54
CA ASP A 281 25.03 32.01 37.09
C ASP A 281 25.18 32.07 35.55
N ASP A 282 26.30 32.66 35.13
CA ASP A 282 26.75 32.91 33.76
C ASP A 282 26.72 31.69 32.83
N PHE A 283 26.05 31.81 31.67
CA PHE A 283 26.16 30.84 30.57
C PHE A 283 27.09 31.36 29.46
N VAL A 284 28.32 30.86 29.48
CA VAL A 284 29.35 31.12 28.45
C VAL A 284 29.11 30.18 27.26
N VAL A 285 28.73 30.73 26.09
CA VAL A 285 28.61 29.96 24.85
C VAL A 285 30.00 29.80 24.21
N SER A 286 30.56 28.58 24.28
CA SER A 286 31.73 28.18 23.50
C SER A 286 31.29 27.71 22.11
N VAL A 287 31.61 28.50 21.08
CA VAL A 287 31.40 28.12 19.67
C VAL A 287 32.54 27.19 19.25
N GLY A 288 32.27 25.88 19.24
CA GLY A 288 33.16 24.88 18.66
C GLY A 288 33.11 24.92 17.13
N GLN A 289 34.19 25.35 16.51
CA GLN A 289 34.42 25.30 15.07
C GLN A 289 34.81 23.87 14.69
N ALA A 290 33.97 23.16 13.92
CA ALA A 290 34.27 21.83 13.39
C ALA A 290 34.49 21.90 11.87
N GLU A 291 35.69 21.55 11.41
CA GLU A 291 36.03 21.35 10.00
C GLU A 291 35.35 20.07 9.46
N PRO A 292 34.91 20.04 8.19
CA PRO A 292 34.40 18.82 7.58
C PRO A 292 35.54 17.95 7.02
N THR A 293 35.79 16.81 7.66
CA THR A 293 36.62 15.72 7.13
C THR A 293 35.86 15.00 6.01
N VAL A 294 36.40 15.02 4.79
CA VAL A 294 35.87 14.31 3.62
C VAL A 294 36.39 12.87 3.61
N GLU A 295 35.55 11.89 3.96
CA GLU A 295 35.81 10.49 3.61
C GLU A 295 35.30 10.19 2.19
N ARG A 296 36.23 9.89 1.28
CA ARG A 296 35.93 9.36 -0.05
C ARG A 296 35.50 7.90 0.05
N ILE A 297 34.23 7.61 -0.28
CA ILE A 297 33.83 6.26 -0.69
C ILE A 297 33.83 6.22 -2.22
N THR A 298 34.91 5.66 -2.75
CA THR A 298 35.09 5.29 -4.16
C THR A 298 34.17 4.13 -4.54
N GLY A 299 33.38 4.29 -5.62
CA GLY A 299 32.74 3.16 -6.29
C GLY A 299 31.43 3.44 -7.02
N SER A 300 31.40 4.35 -7.99
CA SER A 300 30.46 4.23 -9.12
C SER A 300 31.02 4.94 -10.35
N ASN A 301 30.87 4.30 -11.51
CA ASN A 301 31.22 4.86 -12.82
C ASN A 301 30.37 6.10 -13.08
N TYR A 302 30.92 7.27 -12.76
CA TYR A 302 30.47 8.54 -13.33
C TYR A 302 31.51 8.99 -14.34
N GLN A 303 31.09 9.09 -15.59
CA GLN A 303 31.79 9.84 -16.61
C GLN A 303 31.64 11.32 -16.22
N PRO A 304 32.72 12.09 -16.01
CA PRO A 304 32.58 13.50 -15.67
C PRO A 304 31.96 14.21 -16.88
N VAL A 305 30.86 14.92 -16.63
CA VAL A 305 30.33 15.90 -17.58
C VAL A 305 31.36 17.01 -17.67
N ASP A 306 31.88 17.27 -18.87
CA ASP A 306 32.74 18.41 -19.14
C ASP A 306 32.03 19.69 -18.69
N LEU A 307 32.58 20.35 -17.68
CA LEU A 307 32.15 21.68 -17.24
C LEU A 307 32.32 22.65 -18.41
N PRO A 308 31.26 23.29 -18.92
CA PRO A 308 31.46 24.43 -19.80
C PRO A 308 32.14 25.56 -19.03
N ALA A 309 33.08 26.20 -19.72
CA ALA A 309 34.06 27.15 -19.25
C ALA A 309 33.54 28.24 -18.30
N SER A 310 34.35 28.52 -17.27
CA SER A 310 34.65 29.84 -16.70
C SER A 310 33.60 30.95 -16.91
N PHE A 311 32.65 31.07 -15.99
CA PHE A 311 32.00 32.36 -15.73
C PHE A 311 32.84 33.15 -14.73
N GLY A 312 33.71 34.00 -15.25
CA GLY A 312 34.23 35.14 -14.51
C GLY A 312 33.19 36.25 -14.56
N GLU A 313 32.59 36.57 -13.42
CA GLU A 313 32.13 37.88 -12.95
C GLU A 313 31.15 37.68 -11.80
N GLN A 314 31.46 38.28 -10.65
CA GLN A 314 30.55 38.38 -9.51
C GLN A 314 29.36 39.27 -9.91
N PRO A 315 28.11 38.94 -9.57
CA PRO A 315 27.03 39.90 -9.78
C PRO A 315 27.21 41.06 -8.78
N GLU A 316 27.44 42.27 -9.29
CA GLU A 316 27.35 43.49 -8.51
C GLU A 316 25.94 43.61 -7.92
N PHE A 317 25.84 43.67 -6.60
CA PHE A 317 24.58 43.99 -5.93
C PHE A 317 24.21 45.45 -6.22
N PRO A 318 22.93 45.76 -6.48
CA PRO A 318 22.49 47.15 -6.67
C PRO A 318 22.74 47.97 -5.41
N ASP A 319 23.23 49.20 -5.57
CA ASP A 319 23.48 50.14 -4.47
C ASP A 319 22.16 50.56 -3.79
N LEU A 320 21.91 50.01 -2.60
CA LEU A 320 20.72 50.27 -1.79
C LEU A 320 20.87 51.51 -0.89
N SER A 321 21.93 52.32 -1.05
CA SER A 321 22.15 53.55 -0.27
C SER A 321 21.05 54.61 -0.45
N HIS A 322 20.25 54.50 -1.51
CA HIS A 322 19.09 55.36 -1.78
C HIS A 322 17.85 55.00 -0.94
N LEU A 323 17.81 53.81 -0.34
CA LEU A 323 16.77 53.42 0.60
C LEU A 323 17.16 53.99 1.97
N GLY A 324 16.65 55.18 2.30
CA GLY A 324 16.85 55.80 3.61
C GLY A 324 16.53 54.84 4.76
N LYS A 325 17.12 55.09 5.94
CA LYS A 325 16.94 54.23 7.13
C LYS A 325 15.46 53.93 7.36
N TYR A 326 15.12 52.64 7.35
CA TYR A 326 13.80 52.12 7.70
C TYR A 326 13.45 52.57 9.13
N ASP A 327 12.38 53.36 9.26
CA ASP A 327 11.84 53.80 10.56
C ASP A 327 10.56 53.02 10.88
N PRO A 328 10.65 52.01 11.77
CA PRO A 328 9.51 51.14 12.10
C PRO A 328 8.42 51.82 12.95
N THR A 329 8.56 53.10 13.32
CA THR A 329 7.54 53.81 14.12
C THR A 329 6.38 54.37 13.28
N LEU A 330 6.52 54.39 11.94
CA LEU A 330 5.51 54.92 11.02
C LEU A 330 4.38 53.92 10.67
N GLU A 331 4.49 52.65 11.08
CA GLU A 331 3.52 51.59 10.75
C GLU A 331 2.75 51.02 11.96
N LEU A 332 2.61 51.78 13.05
CA LEU A 332 1.72 51.39 14.14
C LEU A 332 0.32 52.01 13.95
N PRO A 333 -0.76 51.20 13.94
CA PRO A 333 -2.14 51.67 13.77
C PRO A 333 -2.70 52.45 14.98
#